data_AF-A0A094AEQ4-F1
#
_entry.id   AF-A0A094AEQ4-F1
#
_cell.length_a   1.000
_cell.length_b   1.000
_cell.length_c   1.000
_cell.angle_alpha   90.00
_cell.angle_beta   90.00
_cell.angle_gamma   90.00
#
_symmetry.space_group_name_H-M   'P 1'
#
loop_
_entity.id
_entity.type
_entity.pdbx_description
1 polymer ?
#
loop_
_entity_poly.entity_id
_entity_poly.type
_entity_poly.pdbx_seq_one_letter_code
_entity_poly.pdbx_strand_id
1 'polypeptide(L)'
;MLSKTLTAVALLAGNAAAKIFYAGVAESGGEFGVYSPTAEVGFGLPGTFGVDYKFIDEAGVDVYVDEHKANLFRVAFLLERLCPVETGLGATFSETYYTEIEDAVNYITVTKGAYCILDPHNYMRYNDPSQQPMTGSIIGDTSDDTAATTEQFAEFWGELAKRFVDNEKVIFGLMNEPHDMDTNLVLTNDQAAVDAIRATGALQL
;
A
#
# COMPACT_ATOMS: atom_id res chain seq x y z
N MET A 1 -19.14 -46.63 51.27
CA MET A 1 -17.86 -46.03 50.83
C MET A 1 -17.91 -45.89 49.32
N LEU A 2 -17.73 -44.67 48.83
CA LEU A 2 -18.01 -44.21 47.46
C LEU A 2 -17.22 -44.98 46.39
N SER A 3 -17.92 -45.51 45.39
CA SER A 3 -17.33 -45.95 44.13
C SER A 3 -16.90 -44.73 43.32
N LYS A 4 -15.61 -44.66 42.97
CA LYS A 4 -15.02 -43.58 42.19
C LYS A 4 -15.26 -43.83 40.70
N THR A 5 -16.20 -43.12 40.11
CA THR A 5 -16.34 -43.02 38.66
C THR A 5 -15.30 -42.00 38.16
N LEU A 6 -14.20 -42.45 37.55
CA LEU A 6 -13.35 -41.58 36.74
C LEU A 6 -14.00 -41.42 35.37
N THR A 7 -14.70 -40.32 35.15
CA THR A 7 -15.08 -39.88 33.80
C THR A 7 -13.90 -39.10 33.21
N ALA A 8 -13.12 -39.73 32.34
CA ALA A 8 -12.13 -39.02 31.54
C ALA A 8 -12.87 -38.23 30.46
N VAL A 9 -13.01 -36.92 30.66
CA VAL A 9 -13.42 -36.01 29.59
C VAL A 9 -12.20 -35.80 28.70
N ALA A 10 -12.13 -36.54 27.59
CA ALA A 10 -11.21 -36.20 26.52
C ALA A 10 -11.69 -34.86 25.93
N LEU A 11 -10.96 -33.77 26.22
CA LEU A 11 -11.12 -32.53 25.46
C LEU A 11 -10.70 -32.84 24.02
N LEU A 12 -11.67 -33.06 23.15
CA LEU A 12 -11.51 -32.87 21.72
C LEU A 12 -11.32 -31.37 21.49
N ALA A 13 -10.07 -30.90 21.62
CA ALA A 13 -9.70 -29.65 20.99
C ALA A 13 -9.87 -29.87 19.49
N GLY A 14 -10.99 -29.41 18.93
CA GLY A 14 -11.18 -29.41 17.50
C GLY A 14 -10.04 -28.61 16.88
N ASN A 15 -9.23 -29.25 16.03
CA ASN A 15 -8.26 -28.54 15.23
C ASN A 15 -9.04 -27.61 14.28
N ALA A 16 -9.17 -26.34 14.65
CA ALA A 16 -9.61 -25.31 13.74
C ALA A 16 -8.48 -25.08 12.73
N ALA A 17 -8.58 -25.69 11.55
CA ALA A 17 -7.67 -25.44 10.44
C ALA A 17 -8.24 -24.27 9.61
N ALA A 18 -7.54 -23.13 9.62
CA ALA A 18 -7.82 -22.03 8.71
C ALA A 18 -6.92 -22.15 7.48
N LYS A 19 -7.48 -21.99 6.28
CA LYS A 19 -6.68 -21.87 5.05
C LYS A 19 -6.20 -20.43 4.93
N ILE A 20 -4.88 -20.24 5.02
CA ILE A 20 -4.25 -18.96 4.75
C ILE A 20 -4.05 -18.85 3.24
N PHE A 21 -4.73 -17.90 2.60
CA PHE A 21 -4.56 -17.64 1.16
C PHE A 21 -3.28 -16.87 0.87
N TYR A 22 -2.93 -15.93 1.75
CA TYR A 22 -1.78 -15.05 1.59
C TYR A 22 -0.96 -15.01 2.88
N ALA A 23 0.33 -15.27 2.78
CA ALA A 23 1.31 -15.14 3.86
C ALA A 23 2.58 -14.52 3.29
N GLY A 24 3.04 -13.45 3.90
CA GLY A 24 3.97 -12.55 3.24
C GLY A 24 4.76 -11.64 4.14
N VAL A 25 5.52 -10.76 3.50
CA VAL A 25 6.37 -9.74 4.14
C VAL A 25 6.06 -8.36 3.57
N ALA A 26 6.32 -7.32 4.35
CA ALA A 26 6.30 -5.95 3.85
C ALA A 26 7.68 -5.61 3.28
N GLU A 27 7.69 -5.01 2.10
CA GLU A 27 8.86 -4.48 1.41
C GLU A 27 8.83 -2.95 1.57
N SER A 28 9.49 -2.49 2.64
CA SER A 28 9.75 -1.07 2.88
C SER A 28 10.97 -0.61 2.10
N GLY A 29 10.97 0.66 1.74
CA GLY A 29 12.09 1.36 1.14
C GLY A 29 11.64 2.38 0.09
N GLY A 30 10.54 2.13 -0.62
CA GLY A 30 9.98 3.07 -1.60
C GLY A 30 9.47 4.37 -0.97
N GLU A 31 9.12 4.32 0.32
CA GLU A 31 8.66 5.43 1.15
C GLU A 31 9.77 6.18 1.89
N PHE A 32 11.02 5.71 1.83
CA PHE A 32 12.11 6.26 2.64
C PHE A 32 12.63 7.61 2.13
N GLY A 33 13.41 8.29 2.97
CA GLY A 33 14.24 9.43 2.55
C GLY A 33 13.58 10.80 2.60
N VAL A 34 12.39 10.93 3.20
CA VAL A 34 11.62 12.19 3.21
C VAL A 34 11.56 12.91 4.56
N TYR A 35 11.99 12.29 5.66
CA TYR A 35 11.93 12.92 6.99
C TYR A 35 12.93 14.09 7.13
N SER A 36 12.44 15.27 7.48
CA SER A 36 13.23 16.48 7.74
C SER A 36 13.29 16.83 9.23
N PRO A 37 14.46 16.79 9.90
CA PRO A 37 14.55 17.15 11.33
C PRO A 37 14.22 18.62 11.62
N THR A 38 14.14 19.47 10.60
CA THR A 38 13.84 20.91 10.69
C THR A 38 12.47 21.27 10.10
N ALA A 39 11.65 20.28 9.73
CA ALA A 39 10.36 20.48 9.06
C ALA A 39 10.47 21.32 7.77
N GLU A 40 11.55 21.10 7.00
CA GLU A 40 11.66 21.67 5.66
C GLU A 40 10.66 20.97 4.73
N VAL A 41 9.62 21.72 4.32
CA VAL A 41 8.57 21.23 3.43
C VAL A 41 9.17 20.71 2.13
N GLY A 42 8.78 19.51 1.73
CA GLY A 42 9.26 18.86 0.49
C GLY A 42 10.68 18.30 0.57
N PHE A 43 11.30 18.25 1.76
CA PHE A 43 12.60 17.62 1.95
C PHE A 43 12.60 16.17 1.43
N GLY A 44 13.65 15.81 0.70
CA GLY A 44 13.82 14.46 0.16
C GLY A 44 12.91 14.11 -1.03
N LEU A 45 12.10 15.05 -1.52
CA LEU A 45 11.35 14.91 -2.76
C LEU A 45 12.10 15.48 -3.97
N PRO A 46 12.06 14.81 -5.15
CA PRO A 46 11.55 13.45 -5.34
C PRO A 46 12.52 12.37 -4.80
N GLY A 47 13.76 12.74 -4.47
CA GLY A 47 14.81 11.78 -4.10
C GLY A 47 15.37 11.05 -5.31
N THR A 48 16.32 10.13 -5.07
CA THR A 48 17.03 9.37 -6.09
C THR A 48 16.90 7.87 -5.82
N PHE A 49 16.38 7.12 -6.79
CA PHE A 49 16.29 5.65 -6.71
C PHE A 49 17.66 5.01 -6.51
N GLY A 50 17.73 4.03 -5.60
CA GLY A 50 18.97 3.36 -5.20
C GLY A 50 19.85 4.15 -4.22
N VAL A 51 19.48 5.38 -3.88
CA VAL A 51 20.18 6.20 -2.87
C VAL A 51 19.24 6.55 -1.72
N ASP A 52 18.15 7.27 -2.01
CA ASP A 52 17.20 7.76 -1.00
C ASP A 52 16.07 6.75 -0.76
N TYR A 53 15.72 5.98 -1.79
CA TYR A 53 14.67 4.96 -1.75
C TYR A 53 14.96 3.80 -2.71
N LYS A 54 14.36 2.65 -2.47
CA LYS A 54 14.36 1.46 -3.33
C LYS A 54 13.16 0.59 -2.98
N PHE A 55 12.51 -0.07 -3.95
CA PHE A 55 11.30 -0.83 -3.68
C PHE A 55 11.51 -2.23 -3.10
N ILE A 56 12.43 -3.01 -3.67
CA ILE A 56 12.66 -4.40 -3.26
C ILE A 56 14.15 -4.77 -3.33
N ASP A 57 14.52 -5.82 -2.62
CA ASP A 57 15.72 -6.59 -2.90
C ASP A 57 15.36 -7.92 -3.58
N GLU A 58 15.69 -8.06 -4.86
CA GLU A 58 15.33 -9.23 -5.67
C GLU A 58 15.80 -10.56 -5.04
N ALA A 59 17.03 -10.58 -4.50
CA ALA A 59 17.57 -11.75 -3.81
C ALA A 59 16.81 -12.05 -2.50
N GLY A 60 16.38 -11.01 -1.78
CA GLY A 60 15.49 -11.15 -0.63
C GLY A 60 14.14 -11.76 -1.01
N VAL A 61 13.51 -11.25 -2.07
CA VAL A 61 12.25 -11.80 -2.61
C VAL A 61 12.44 -13.26 -3.03
N ASP A 62 13.55 -13.60 -3.67
CA ASP A 62 13.90 -14.98 -4.05
C ASP A 62 13.92 -15.91 -2.84
N VAL A 63 14.61 -15.53 -1.76
CA VAL A 63 14.70 -16.34 -0.53
C VAL A 63 13.30 -16.55 0.07
N TYR A 64 12.49 -15.49 0.17
CA TYR A 64 11.15 -15.60 0.72
C TYR A 64 10.23 -16.51 -0.10
N VAL A 65 10.28 -16.42 -1.43
CA VAL A 65 9.44 -17.26 -2.30
C VAL A 65 9.97 -18.69 -2.38
N ASP A 66 11.25 -18.86 -2.71
CA ASP A 66 11.82 -20.15 -3.09
C ASP A 66 12.13 -21.02 -1.87
N GLU A 67 12.54 -20.44 -0.76
CA GLU A 67 12.89 -21.18 0.46
C GLU A 67 11.76 -21.17 1.48
N HIS A 68 11.16 -20.00 1.74
CA HIS A 68 10.16 -19.83 2.79
C HIS A 68 8.71 -19.98 2.34
N LYS A 69 8.47 -20.07 1.03
CA LYS A 69 7.14 -20.26 0.43
C LYS A 69 6.17 -19.13 0.76
N ALA A 70 6.69 -17.94 1.04
CA ALA A 70 5.88 -16.72 1.07
C ALA A 70 5.28 -16.49 -0.31
N ASN A 71 4.05 -15.98 -0.35
CA ASN A 71 3.33 -15.75 -1.60
C ASN A 71 2.72 -14.35 -1.69
N LEU A 72 3.06 -13.45 -0.76
CA LEU A 72 2.57 -12.09 -0.71
C LEU A 72 3.69 -11.13 -0.31
N PHE A 73 3.76 -9.99 -0.99
CA PHE A 73 4.66 -8.89 -0.65
C PHE A 73 3.85 -7.59 -0.63
N ARG A 74 4.03 -6.75 0.39
CA ARG A 74 3.39 -5.43 0.46
C ARG A 74 4.43 -4.35 0.22
N VAL A 75 4.40 -3.73 -0.95
CA VAL A 75 5.39 -2.75 -1.41
C VAL A 75 4.90 -1.34 -1.08
N ALA A 76 5.58 -0.70 -0.14
CA ALA A 76 5.31 0.68 0.26
C ALA A 76 5.89 1.68 -0.75
N PHE A 77 5.14 2.72 -1.07
CA PHE A 77 5.58 3.83 -1.93
C PHE A 77 4.95 5.15 -1.49
N LEU A 78 5.59 6.28 -1.84
CA LEU A 78 5.01 7.61 -1.59
C LEU A 78 4.18 8.13 -2.77
N LEU A 79 3.00 8.67 -2.47
CA LEU A 79 2.15 9.36 -3.42
C LEU A 79 2.85 10.55 -4.07
N GLU A 80 3.62 11.35 -3.32
CA GLU A 80 4.28 12.56 -3.82
C GLU A 80 5.36 12.28 -4.86
N ARG A 81 5.92 11.07 -4.87
CA ARG A 81 6.88 10.63 -5.89
C ARG A 81 6.19 10.11 -7.14
N LEU A 82 5.05 9.42 -6.97
CA LEU A 82 4.26 8.92 -8.10
C LEU A 82 3.45 10.03 -8.77
N CYS A 83 2.84 10.91 -7.98
CA CYS A 83 2.12 12.11 -8.37
C CYS A 83 2.87 13.33 -7.83
N PRO A 84 3.79 13.91 -8.60
CA PRO A 84 4.58 15.07 -8.18
C PRO A 84 3.70 16.22 -7.68
N VAL A 85 4.14 16.92 -6.64
CA VAL A 85 3.37 18.01 -6.00
C VAL A 85 3.03 19.12 -6.98
N GLU A 86 3.89 19.38 -7.96
CA GLU A 86 3.66 20.36 -9.03
C GLU A 86 2.50 20.01 -9.97
N THR A 87 2.15 18.73 -10.09
CA THR A 87 1.01 18.25 -10.87
C THR A 87 -0.19 17.86 -10.00
N GLY A 88 0.04 17.68 -8.70
CA GLY A 88 -0.97 17.29 -7.73
C GLY A 88 -1.33 15.80 -7.78
N LEU A 89 -2.11 15.35 -6.79
CA LEU A 89 -2.69 14.02 -6.79
C LEU A 89 -3.72 13.90 -7.92
N GLY A 90 -3.70 12.79 -8.64
CA GLY A 90 -4.60 12.54 -9.77
C GLY A 90 -3.97 11.56 -10.76
N ALA A 91 -4.35 11.67 -12.04
CA ALA A 91 -3.92 10.74 -13.09
C ALA A 91 -2.59 11.10 -13.78
N THR A 92 -1.88 12.16 -13.34
CA THR A 92 -0.59 12.55 -13.94
C THR A 92 0.55 11.98 -13.11
N PHE A 93 1.15 10.90 -13.60
CA PHE A 93 2.24 10.23 -12.91
C PHE A 93 3.62 10.70 -13.38
N SER A 94 4.58 10.66 -12.46
CA SER A 94 6.00 10.55 -12.80
C SER A 94 6.22 9.20 -13.47
N GLU A 95 6.42 9.20 -14.80
CA GLU A 95 6.65 7.96 -15.55
C GLU A 95 7.92 7.23 -15.08
N THR A 96 8.95 7.97 -14.64
CA THR A 96 10.17 7.37 -14.07
C THR A 96 9.85 6.59 -12.79
N TYR A 97 9.16 7.21 -11.83
CA TYR A 97 8.82 6.55 -10.57
C TYR A 97 7.81 5.41 -10.77
N TYR A 98 6.87 5.59 -11.71
CA TYR A 98 5.95 4.53 -12.10
C TYR A 98 6.69 3.30 -12.64
N THR A 99 7.68 3.47 -13.55
CA THR A 99 8.48 2.34 -14.06
C THR A 99 9.24 1.64 -12.94
N GLU A 100 9.76 2.37 -11.94
CA GLU A 100 10.44 1.76 -10.79
C GLU A 100 9.48 0.92 -9.91
N ILE A 101 8.23 1.37 -9.72
CA ILE A 101 7.18 0.56 -9.07
C ILE A 101 6.84 -0.66 -9.94
N GLU A 102 6.63 -0.44 -11.24
CA GLU A 102 6.25 -1.48 -12.20
C GLU A 102 7.30 -2.60 -12.24
N ASP A 103 8.59 -2.27 -12.25
CA ASP A 103 9.68 -3.25 -12.23
C ASP A 103 9.63 -4.11 -10.95
N ALA A 104 9.42 -3.49 -9.79
CA ALA A 104 9.29 -4.21 -8.52
C ALA A 104 8.06 -5.13 -8.49
N VAL A 105 6.91 -4.62 -8.94
CA VAL A 105 5.67 -5.40 -9.07
C VAL A 105 5.89 -6.58 -10.01
N ASN A 106 6.44 -6.34 -11.19
CA ASN A 106 6.66 -7.38 -12.20
C ASN A 106 7.64 -8.45 -11.73
N TYR A 107 8.69 -8.08 -10.98
CA TYR A 107 9.57 -9.06 -10.36
C TYR A 107 8.77 -9.99 -9.43
N ILE A 108 7.97 -9.43 -8.52
CA ILE A 108 7.14 -10.20 -7.59
C ILE A 108 6.10 -11.05 -8.32
N THR A 109 5.34 -10.47 -9.25
CA THR A 109 4.14 -11.10 -9.82
C THR A 109 4.41 -11.96 -11.04
N VAL A 110 5.32 -11.54 -11.91
CA VAL A 110 5.63 -12.23 -13.18
C VAL A 110 6.82 -13.16 -13.00
N THR A 111 7.92 -12.66 -12.46
CA THR A 111 9.14 -13.48 -12.29
C THR A 111 8.98 -14.51 -11.17
N LYS A 112 8.50 -14.08 -9.99
CA LYS A 112 8.36 -14.97 -8.83
C LYS A 112 6.98 -15.58 -8.65
N GLY A 113 5.98 -15.03 -9.33
CA GLY A 113 4.63 -15.56 -9.30
C GLY A 113 3.91 -15.37 -7.96
N ALA A 114 4.39 -14.48 -7.09
CA ALA A 114 3.74 -14.12 -5.83
C ALA A 114 2.74 -12.95 -6.04
N TYR A 115 1.98 -12.61 -5.00
CA TYR A 115 1.07 -11.46 -5.00
C TYR A 115 1.78 -10.22 -4.49
N CYS A 116 1.42 -9.06 -5.03
CA CYS A 116 1.97 -7.76 -4.65
C CYS A 116 0.86 -6.82 -4.20
N ILE A 117 0.87 -6.38 -2.95
CA ILE A 117 0.06 -5.24 -2.49
C ILE A 117 0.81 -3.96 -2.83
N LEU A 118 0.18 -3.09 -3.62
CA LEU A 118 0.60 -1.71 -3.78
C LEU A 118 0.08 -0.90 -2.60
N ASP A 119 0.98 -0.25 -1.85
CA ASP A 119 0.66 0.49 -0.64
C ASP A 119 1.15 1.95 -0.72
N PRO A 120 0.27 2.92 -1.03
CA PRO A 120 0.59 4.33 -0.83
C PRO A 120 0.71 4.60 0.67
N HIS A 121 1.94 4.80 1.12
CA HIS A 121 2.33 4.86 2.52
C HIS A 121 2.16 6.26 3.11
N ASN A 122 0.94 6.78 3.01
CA ASN A 122 0.68 8.22 3.04
C ASN A 122 -0.29 8.68 4.13
N TYR A 123 -0.84 7.80 4.97
CA TYR A 123 -1.65 8.19 6.15
C TYR A 123 -2.91 9.02 5.81
N MET A 124 -3.44 8.82 4.59
CA MET A 124 -4.50 9.63 3.97
C MET A 124 -4.16 11.12 3.87
N ARG A 125 -2.86 11.43 3.76
CA ARG A 125 -2.29 12.76 3.58
C ARG A 125 -1.45 12.81 2.33
N TYR A 126 -1.40 13.98 1.72
CA TYR A 126 -0.62 14.25 0.52
C TYR A 126 0.00 15.64 0.63
N ASN A 127 0.98 15.96 -0.22
CA ASN A 127 1.65 17.25 -0.45
C ASN A 127 2.89 17.56 0.41
N ASP A 128 3.00 17.03 1.63
CA ASP A 128 4.15 17.27 2.50
C ASP A 128 4.47 16.06 3.40
N PRO A 129 5.39 15.19 2.96
CA PRO A 129 5.77 14.02 3.73
C PRO A 129 6.87 14.32 4.78
N SER A 130 7.32 15.57 4.93
CA SER A 130 8.58 15.90 5.63
C SER A 130 8.58 15.64 7.14
N GLN A 131 7.42 15.50 7.76
CA GLN A 131 7.22 15.10 9.17
C GLN A 131 6.09 14.08 9.30
N GLN A 132 6.01 13.13 8.36
CA GLN A 132 5.11 11.99 8.50
C GLN A 132 5.26 11.30 9.87
N PRO A 133 4.16 10.82 10.46
CA PRO A 133 2.82 10.75 9.87
C PRO A 133 1.97 12.02 10.09
N MET A 134 2.54 13.12 10.62
CA MET A 134 1.76 14.28 11.09
C MET A 134 1.64 15.46 10.11
N THR A 135 2.38 15.45 9.00
CA THR A 135 2.31 16.50 7.96
C THR A 135 1.67 16.01 6.67
N GLY A 136 1.40 16.97 5.79
CA GLY A 136 0.57 16.79 4.62
C GLY A 136 -0.88 17.11 4.92
N SER A 137 -1.59 17.55 3.90
CA SER A 137 -3.01 17.84 3.98
C SER A 137 -3.83 16.56 3.90
N ILE A 138 -4.87 16.46 4.71
CA ILE A 138 -5.79 15.33 4.69
C ILE A 138 -6.54 15.33 3.35
N ILE A 139 -6.48 14.22 2.62
CA ILE A 139 -7.16 14.08 1.34
C ILE A 139 -8.68 14.21 1.56
N GLY A 140 -9.31 15.11 0.80
CA GLY A 140 -10.74 15.42 0.85
C GLY A 140 -11.15 16.39 1.96
N ASP A 141 -10.21 16.92 2.75
CA ASP A 141 -10.53 17.96 3.74
C ASP A 141 -10.81 19.31 3.06
N THR A 142 -12.09 19.58 2.85
CA THR A 142 -12.56 20.84 2.23
C THR A 142 -12.30 22.11 3.06
N SER A 143 -11.79 21.99 4.30
CA SER A 143 -11.40 23.14 5.12
C SER A 143 -9.94 23.58 4.91
N ASP A 144 -9.14 22.75 4.24
CA ASP A 144 -7.76 23.03 3.86
C ASP A 144 -7.67 23.27 2.34
N ASP A 145 -7.42 24.52 1.94
CA ASP A 145 -7.29 24.90 0.52
C ASP A 145 -6.10 24.23 -0.19
N THR A 146 -5.19 23.58 0.55
CA THR A 146 -4.03 22.85 0.00
C THR A 146 -4.26 21.33 -0.11
N ALA A 147 -5.39 20.82 0.40
CA ALA A 147 -5.75 19.43 0.32
C ALA A 147 -6.10 18.99 -1.11
N ALA A 148 -5.60 17.81 -1.49
CA ALA A 148 -6.14 17.12 -2.65
C ALA A 148 -7.58 16.68 -2.36
N THR A 149 -8.45 16.67 -3.38
CA THR A 149 -9.85 16.27 -3.20
C THR A 149 -10.03 14.76 -3.21
N THR A 150 -11.20 14.30 -2.76
CA THR A 150 -11.61 12.90 -2.90
C THR A 150 -11.65 12.46 -4.38
N GLU A 151 -12.08 13.34 -5.28
CA GLU A 151 -12.09 13.07 -6.72
C GLU A 151 -10.68 12.87 -7.27
N GLN A 152 -9.71 13.67 -6.84
CA GLN A 152 -8.31 13.50 -7.22
C GLN A 152 -7.73 12.17 -6.74
N PHE A 153 -8.12 11.72 -5.53
CA PHE A 153 -7.76 10.39 -5.04
C PHE A 153 -8.39 9.26 -5.86
N ALA A 154 -9.64 9.44 -6.31
CA ALA A 154 -10.30 8.51 -7.22
C ALA A 154 -9.61 8.48 -8.60
N GLU A 155 -9.24 9.64 -9.16
CA GLU A 155 -8.48 9.74 -10.42
C GLU A 155 -7.13 9.03 -10.33
N PHE A 156 -6.40 9.22 -9.23
CA PHE A 156 -5.17 8.50 -8.93
C PHE A 156 -5.36 6.98 -8.99
N TRP A 157 -6.35 6.47 -8.26
CA TRP A 157 -6.61 5.04 -8.19
C TRP A 157 -7.11 4.47 -9.52
N GLY A 158 -7.91 5.22 -10.26
CA GLY A 158 -8.34 4.84 -11.61
C GLY A 158 -7.17 4.72 -12.58
N GLU A 159 -6.22 5.67 -12.57
CA GLU A 159 -5.05 5.60 -13.44
C GLU A 159 -4.11 4.45 -13.03
N LEU A 160 -3.80 4.29 -11.74
CA LEU A 160 -2.94 3.21 -11.26
C LEU A 160 -3.53 1.82 -11.58
N ALA A 161 -4.83 1.65 -11.35
CA ALA A 161 -5.52 0.39 -11.63
C ALA A 161 -5.55 0.07 -13.13
N LYS A 162 -5.76 1.08 -13.98
CA LYS A 162 -5.75 0.92 -15.44
C LYS A 162 -4.39 0.40 -15.92
N ARG A 163 -3.29 0.85 -15.33
CA ARG A 163 -1.94 0.41 -15.70
C ARG A 163 -1.64 -1.03 -15.28
N PHE A 164 -2.23 -1.51 -14.18
CA PHE A 164 -2.08 -2.88 -13.69
C PHE A 164 -3.28 -3.79 -13.97
N VAL A 165 -4.22 -3.38 -14.84
CA VAL A 165 -5.53 -4.03 -15.01
C VAL A 165 -5.43 -5.53 -15.37
N ASP A 166 -4.43 -5.90 -16.17
CA ASP A 166 -4.22 -7.28 -16.64
C ASP A 166 -3.38 -8.13 -15.66
N ASN A 167 -2.89 -7.56 -14.56
CA ASN A 167 -2.07 -8.28 -13.57
C ASN A 167 -2.93 -8.76 -12.39
N GLU A 168 -3.46 -9.97 -12.51
CA GLU A 168 -4.32 -10.61 -11.49
C GLU A 168 -3.66 -10.84 -10.12
N LYS A 169 -2.34 -10.63 -10.01
CA LYS A 169 -1.57 -10.81 -8.77
C LYS A 169 -1.27 -9.49 -8.06
N VAL A 170 -1.67 -8.36 -8.63
CA VAL A 170 -1.67 -7.08 -7.93
C VAL A 170 -2.87 -7.02 -6.99
N ILE A 171 -2.65 -6.43 -5.82
CA ILE A 171 -3.67 -6.11 -4.82
C ILE A 171 -3.57 -4.61 -4.53
N PHE A 172 -4.69 -3.90 -4.57
CA PHE A 172 -4.72 -2.45 -4.35
C PHE A 172 -4.95 -2.14 -2.85
N GLY A 173 -3.88 -1.84 -2.12
CA GLY A 173 -3.96 -1.34 -0.75
C GLY A 173 -4.29 0.15 -0.76
N LEU A 174 -5.54 0.52 -0.45
CA LEU A 174 -6.04 1.87 -0.73
C LEU A 174 -5.27 3.00 -0.04
N MET A 175 -4.84 2.79 1.20
CA MET A 175 -4.04 3.75 1.95
C MET A 175 -3.42 3.10 3.18
N ASN A 176 -2.16 3.39 3.46
CA ASN A 176 -1.57 3.05 4.75
C ASN A 176 -2.18 3.93 5.86
N GLU A 177 -2.81 3.30 6.85
CA GLU A 177 -3.11 3.87 8.18
C GLU A 177 -3.69 5.30 8.21
N PRO A 178 -4.89 5.57 7.66
CA PRO A 178 -5.58 6.84 7.90
C PRO A 178 -5.74 7.12 9.41
N HIS A 179 -5.40 8.33 9.87
CA HIS A 179 -5.50 8.71 11.28
C HIS A 179 -5.78 10.21 11.49
N ASP A 180 -6.29 10.55 12.68
CA ASP A 180 -6.61 11.92 13.11
C ASP A 180 -7.42 12.72 12.08
N MET A 181 -8.42 12.06 11.48
CA MET A 181 -9.34 12.62 10.48
C MET A 181 -10.76 12.08 10.71
N ASP A 182 -11.77 12.67 10.07
CA ASP A 182 -13.15 12.21 10.19
C ASP A 182 -13.33 10.80 9.58
N THR A 183 -13.94 9.88 10.33
CA THR A 183 -14.15 8.49 9.86
C THR A 183 -15.04 8.43 8.60
N ASN A 184 -16.02 9.33 8.44
CA ASN A 184 -16.84 9.36 7.23
C ASN A 184 -16.03 9.83 6.02
N LEU A 185 -15.01 10.67 6.22
CA LEU A 185 -14.11 11.06 5.15
C LEU A 185 -13.24 9.87 4.71
N VAL A 186 -12.75 9.04 5.63
CA VAL A 186 -12.06 7.77 5.29
C VAL A 186 -12.96 6.90 4.42
N LEU A 187 -14.20 6.66 4.85
CA LEU A 187 -15.17 5.87 4.10
C LEU A 187 -15.43 6.46 2.69
N THR A 188 -15.56 7.78 2.61
CA THR A 188 -15.83 8.47 1.34
C THR A 188 -14.64 8.33 0.37
N ASN A 189 -13.42 8.51 0.86
CA ASN A 189 -12.20 8.34 0.08
C ASN A 189 -12.00 6.90 -0.39
N ASP A 190 -12.16 5.92 0.51
CA ASP A 190 -12.02 4.51 0.18
C ASP A 190 -13.07 4.07 -0.83
N GLN A 191 -14.33 4.51 -0.69
CA GLN A 191 -15.39 4.18 -1.65
C GLN A 191 -15.09 4.77 -3.03
N ALA A 192 -14.64 6.03 -3.09
CA ALA A 192 -14.30 6.69 -4.35
C ALA A 192 -13.12 5.99 -5.06
N ALA A 193 -12.11 5.56 -4.30
CA ALA A 193 -11.01 4.75 -4.82
C ALA A 193 -11.50 3.40 -5.38
N VAL A 194 -12.31 2.66 -4.62
CA VAL A 194 -12.90 1.38 -5.06
C VAL A 194 -13.70 1.57 -6.35
N ASP A 195 -14.58 2.55 -6.40
CA ASP A 195 -15.42 2.81 -7.57
C ASP A 195 -14.57 3.12 -8.80
N ALA A 196 -13.53 3.95 -8.66
CA ALA A 196 -12.61 4.28 -9.74
C ALA A 196 -11.82 3.07 -10.23
N ILE A 197 -11.28 2.25 -9.31
CA ILE A 197 -10.59 0.99 -9.66
C ILE A 197 -11.52 0.09 -10.46
N ARG A 198 -12.74 -0.15 -9.99
CA ARG A 198 -13.68 -1.06 -10.67
C ARG A 198 -14.17 -0.51 -12.01
N ALA A 199 -14.25 0.81 -12.18
CA ALA A 199 -14.59 1.44 -13.45
C ALA A 199 -13.54 1.16 -14.56
N THR A 200 -12.30 0.81 -14.21
CA THR A 200 -11.28 0.40 -15.19
C THR A 200 -11.47 -1.01 -15.75
N GLY A 201 -12.29 -1.84 -15.10
CA GLY A 201 -12.38 -3.27 -15.38
C GLY A 201 -11.41 -4.14 -14.58
N ALA A 202 -10.61 -3.56 -13.67
CA ALA A 202 -9.77 -4.31 -12.75
C ALA A 202 -10.60 -5.22 -11.83
N LEU A 203 -10.40 -6.54 -11.92
CA LEU A 203 -11.11 -7.57 -11.16
C LEU A 203 -10.28 -8.18 -10.02
N GLN A 204 -8.98 -7.88 -9.98
CA GLN A 204 -8.08 -8.25 -8.89
C GLN A 204 -8.44 -7.54 -7.58
N LEU A 205 -7.86 -7.99 -6.46
CA LEU A 205 -8.26 -7.55 -5.12
C LEU A 205 -8.01 -6.06 -4.90
#